data_AF-A0A7V6RKI9-F1
#
_entry.id   AF-A0A7V6RKI9-F1
#
_cell.length_a   1.000
_cell.length_b   1.000
_cell.length_c   1.000
_cell.angle_alpha   90.00
_cell.angle_beta   90.00
_cell.angle_gamma   90.00
#
_symmetry.space_group_name_H-M   'P 1'
#
loop_
_entity.id
_entity.type
_entity.pdbx_description
1 polymer ?
#
loop_
_entity_poly.entity_id
_entity_poly.type
_entity_poly.pdbx_seq_one_letter_code
_entity_poly.pdbx_strand_id
1 'polypeptide(L)' 'MKIYYICEICEMVFSVENSTGSDGFTSVRGICDDCALEMGLKEDPLITQKHFYH' A
#
# COMPACT_ATOMS: atom_id res chain seq x y z
N MET A 1 16.17 -9.71 7.03
CA MET A 1 16.12 -8.69 5.97
C MET A 1 15.07 -7.62 6.24
N LYS A 2 15.38 -6.36 5.95
CA LYS A 2 14.41 -5.24 6.01
C LYS A 2 13.92 -4.91 4.61
N ILE A 3 12.60 -4.93 4.43
CA ILE A 3 11.92 -4.58 3.19
C ILE A 3 11.33 -3.19 3.36
N TYR A 4 11.79 -2.23 2.56
CA TYR A 4 11.29 -0.86 2.56
C TYR A 4 10.33 -0.66 1.39
N TYR A 5 9.07 -0.38 1.66
CA TYR A 5 8.09 -0.07 0.62
C TYR A 5 8.02 1.45 0.43
N ILE A 6 8.38 1.90 -0.78
CA ILE A 6 8.53 3.30 -1.15
C ILE A 6 7.45 3.64 -2.18
N CYS A 7 6.75 4.75 -1.96
CA CYS A 7 5.76 5.25 -2.91
C CYS A 7 6.45 5.79 -4.16
N GLU A 8 5.98 5.43 -5.35
CA GLU A 8 6.52 5.96 -6.62
C GLU A 8 6.08 7.40 -6.91
N ILE A 9 5.08 7.89 -6.19
CA ILE A 9 4.43 9.18 -6.46
C ILE A 9 4.94 10.27 -5.52
N CYS A 10 4.97 10.00 -4.21
CA CYS A 10 5.45 10.93 -3.20
C CYS A 10 6.85 10.60 -2.67
N GLU A 11 7.49 9.55 -3.21
CA GLU A 11 8.86 9.11 -2.87
C GLU A 11 9.08 8.81 -1.36
N MET A 12 7.99 8.60 -0.62
CA MET A 12 8.00 8.36 0.82
C MET A 12 7.92 6.87 1.16
N VAL A 13 8.56 6.47 2.25
CA VAL A 13 8.45 5.11 2.80
C VAL A 13 7.11 4.99 3.52
N PHE A 14 6.24 4.10 3.03
CA PHE A 14 4.91 3.89 3.61
C PHE A 14 4.78 2.58 4.41
N SER A 15 5.71 1.63 4.21
CA SER A 15 5.74 0.39 5.00
C SER A 15 7.16 -0.13 5.15
N VAL A 16 7.42 -0.79 6.28
CA VAL A 16 8.71 -1.45 6.56
C VAL A 16 8.42 -2.83 7.15
N GLU A 17 8.80 -3.87 6.43
CA GLU A 17 8.65 -5.25 6.90
C GLU A 17 9.99 -5.84 7.31
N ASN A 18 9.99 -6.46 8.50
CA ASN A 18 11.12 -7.20 9.01
C ASN A 18 10.88 -8.67 8.70
N SER A 19 11.62 -9.21 7.73
CA SER A 19 11.56 -10.64 7.42
C SER A 19 12.74 -11.38 8.04
N THR A 20 12.44 -12.54 8.64
CA THR A 20 13.33 -13.36 9.47
C THR A 20 14.38 -14.16 8.67
N GLY A 21 14.65 -13.79 7.41
CA GLY A 21 15.72 -14.36 6.59
C GLY A 21 16.82 -13.36 6.33
N SER A 22 18.08 -13.76 6.58
CA SER A 22 19.35 -13.13 6.14
C SER A 22 19.57 -11.63 6.45
N ASP A 23 20.78 -11.28 6.89
CA ASP A 23 21.23 -9.89 6.99
C ASP A 23 21.25 -9.23 5.59
N GLY A 24 20.37 -8.25 5.39
CA GLY A 24 20.20 -7.57 4.12
C GLY A 24 19.06 -6.56 4.15
N PHE A 25 19.13 -5.56 3.26
CA PHE A 25 18.04 -4.61 3.03
C PHE A 25 17.60 -4.70 1.57
N THR A 26 16.31 -4.55 1.33
CA THR A 26 15.74 -4.45 -0.01
C THR A 26 14.68 -3.35 -0.01
N SER A 27 14.55 -2.65 -1.12
CA SER A 27 13.48 -1.68 -1.33
C SER A 27 12.55 -2.16 -2.43
N VAL A 28 11.26 -1.96 -2.22
CA VAL A 28 10.18 -2.27 -3.16
C VAL A 28 9.45 -0.97 -3.45
N ARG A 29 9.20 -0.71 -4.73
CA ARG A 29 8.42 0.45 -5.16
C ARG A 29 6.96 0.04 -5.29
N GLY A 30 6.06 0.91 -4.83
CA GLY A 30 4.60 0.72 -4.89
C GLY A 30 3.87 2.05 -4.79
N ILE A 31 2.56 2.03 -4.60
CA ILE A 31 1.76 3.25 -4.40
C ILE A 31 1.24 3.21 -2.96
N CYS A 32 1.48 4.27 -2.19
CA CYS A 32 0.94 4.36 -0.83
C CYS A 32 -0.57 4.57 -0.86
N ASP A 33 -1.23 4.34 0.27
CA ASP A 33 -2.69 4.43 0.39
C ASP A 33 -3.25 5.78 -0.06
N ASP A 34 -2.56 6.84 0.34
CA ASP A 34 -2.95 8.23 0.07
C ASP A 34 -2.93 8.52 -1.43
N CYS A 35 -1.81 8.22 -2.09
CA CYS A 35 -1.69 8.40 -3.53
C CYS A 35 -2.60 7.44 -4.31
N ALA A 36 -2.82 6.22 -3.81
CA ALA A 36 -3.74 5.27 -4.44
C ALA A 36 -5.20 5.77 -4.35
N LEU A 37 -5.57 6.40 -3.24
CA LEU A 37 -6.87 7.01 -3.04
C LEU A 37 -7.07 8.25 -3.91
N GLU A 38 -6.09 9.17 -3.94
CA GLU A 38 -6.15 10.37 -4.79
C GLU A 38 -6.22 10.04 -6.28
N MET A 39 -5.56 8.95 -6.71
CA MET A 39 -5.62 8.48 -8.09
C MET A 39 -6.86 7.63 -8.41
N GLY A 40 -7.69 7.31 -7.43
CA GLY A 40 -8.83 6.39 -7.59
C GLY A 40 -8.42 4.95 -7.90
N LEU A 41 -7.18 4.57 -7.60
CA LEU A 41 -6.68 3.18 -7.70
C LEU A 41 -7.13 2.31 -6.53
N LYS A 42 -7.63 2.95 -5.46
CA LYS A 42 -8.24 2.31 -4.30
C LYS A 42 -9.66 2.85 -4.15
N GLU A 43 -10.67 2.02 -4.40
CA GLU A 43 -12.04 2.34 -4.02
C GLU A 43 -12.17 2.27 -2.49
N ASP A 44 -12.53 3.38 -1.86
CA ASP A 44 -13.06 3.36 -0.49
C ASP A 44 -14.27 2.41 -0.45
N PRO A 45 -14.27 1.35 0.39
CA PRO A 45 -15.42 0.46 0.51
C PRO A 45 -16.65 1.11 1.19
N LEU A 46 -16.71 2.45 1.32
CA LEU A 46 -17.71 3.16 2.11
C LEU A 46 -19.04 3.41 1.39
N ILE A 47 -19.16 3.16 0.09
CA ILE A 47 -20.43 3.32 -0.65
C ILE A 47 -20.57 2.20 -1.68
N THR A 48 -21.01 1.00 -1.28
CA THR A 48 -21.87 0.07 -2.06
C THR A 48 -21.95 -1.29 -1.35
N GLN A 49 -22.48 -1.31 -0.13
CA GLN A 49 -23.07 -2.54 0.43
C GLN A 49 -24.48 -2.25 0.95
N LYS A 50 -25.33 -1.70 0.07
CA LYS A 50 -26.78 -1.82 0.24
C LYS A 50 -27.24 -3.05 -0.51
N HIS A 51 -27.02 -4.22 0.09
CA HIS A 51 -27.68 -5.44 -0.34
C HIS A 51 -29.16 -5.33 0.06
N PHE A 52 -30.01 -4.88 -0.86
CA PHE A 52 -31.45 -5.16 -0.80
C PHE A 52 -31.72 -6.25 -1.84
N TYR A 53 -31.86 -7.49 -1.39
CA TYR A 53 -32.47 -8.54 -2.21
C TYR A 53 -33.99 -8.36 -2.15
N HIS A 54 -34.62 -8.21 -3.32
CA HIS A 54 -36.07 -8.24 -3.53
C HIS A 54 -36.54 -9.70 -3.60
#